data_AF-A0A1X7VRS4-F1
#
_entry.id   AF-A0A1X7VRS4-F1
#
_cell.length_a   1.000
_cell.length_b   1.000
_cell.length_c   1.000
_cell.angle_alpha   90.00
_cell.angle_beta   90.00
_cell.angle_gamma   90.00
#
_symmetry.space_group_name_H-M   'P 1'
#
loop_
_entity.id
_entity.type
_entity.pdbx_description
1 polymer ?
#
loop_
_entity_poly.entity_id
_entity_poly.type
_entity_poly.pdbx_seq_one_letter_code
_entity_poly.pdbx_strand_id
1 'polypeptide(L)'
;MTTETMAETTEEASETITGYLPWPEDLQMISEFLDRKDALIEEHSQFVETHPELGAILADFLQSLLIHKPDDVYGFAYDFFAPYSPILPPEPSHLSSKSST
;
A
#
# COMPACT_ATOMS: atom_id res chain seq x y z
N MET A 1 26.62 -19.27 53.84
CA MET A 1 27.49 -20.01 52.91
C MET A 1 27.01 -21.44 52.86
N THR A 2 26.13 -21.77 51.90
CA THR A 2 25.88 -23.14 51.45
C THR A 2 25.27 -23.07 50.05
N THR A 3 25.81 -23.88 49.14
CA THR A 3 25.58 -23.95 47.69
C THR A 3 24.79 -25.21 47.34
N GLU A 4 23.76 -25.10 46.50
CA GLU A 4 23.17 -26.19 45.69
C GLU A 4 22.60 -25.51 44.43
N THR A 5 23.01 -25.78 43.19
CA THR A 5 23.02 -27.01 42.35
C THR A 5 21.93 -26.92 41.26
N MET A 6 22.40 -26.84 40.01
CA MET A 6 21.82 -27.25 38.72
C MET A 6 20.34 -26.97 38.39
N ALA A 7 20.14 -26.23 37.29
CA ALA A 7 19.26 -26.65 36.20
C ALA A 7 19.66 -25.94 34.90
N GLU A 8 20.33 -26.68 34.03
CA GLU A 8 20.34 -26.44 32.59
C GLU A 8 18.95 -26.81 32.06
N THR A 9 18.24 -25.84 31.47
CA THR A 9 17.08 -26.12 30.63
C THR A 9 17.17 -25.24 29.41
N THR A 10 17.46 -25.90 28.30
CA THR A 10 17.25 -25.48 26.92
C THR A 10 15.87 -24.86 26.72
N GLU A 11 15.82 -23.62 26.24
CA GLU A 11 14.69 -23.07 25.49
C GLU A 11 15.22 -22.50 24.17
N GLU A 12 15.59 -23.44 23.29
CA GLU A 12 15.45 -23.29 21.84
C GLU A 12 13.96 -23.24 21.53
N ALA A 13 13.42 -22.04 21.30
CA ALA A 13 12.24 -21.77 20.48
C ALA A 13 11.94 -20.26 20.49
N SER A 14 12.82 -19.46 19.87
CA SER A 14 12.47 -18.09 19.46
C SER A 14 12.09 -18.04 17.98
N GLU A 15 11.23 -18.96 17.55
CA GLU A 15 10.45 -18.72 16.34
C GLU A 15 9.32 -17.74 16.68
N THR A 16 9.40 -16.53 16.16
CA THR A 16 8.60 -16.17 14.98
C THR A 16 8.79 -14.69 14.63
N ILE A 17 9.53 -14.46 13.55
CA ILE A 17 9.13 -13.56 12.46
C ILE A 17 8.76 -12.13 12.92
N THR A 18 9.77 -11.38 13.36
CA THR A 18 9.69 -9.92 13.42
C THR A 18 10.77 -9.34 12.51
N GLY A 19 10.40 -9.16 11.24
CA GLY A 19 10.60 -7.89 10.54
C GLY A 19 12.00 -7.31 10.49
N TYR A 20 13.01 -8.10 10.12
CA TYR A 20 14.28 -7.53 9.66
C TYR A 20 14.58 -8.06 8.26
N LEU A 21 14.12 -7.33 7.24
CA LEU A 21 14.76 -7.40 5.93
C LEU A 21 16.02 -6.53 6.05
N PRO A 22 17.23 -7.10 6.10
CA PRO A 22 18.45 -6.29 6.02
C PRO A 22 18.38 -5.52 4.69
N TRP A 23 18.42 -4.20 4.80
CA TRP A 23 18.53 -3.33 3.64
C TRP A 23 19.85 -3.65 2.94
N PRO A 24 19.90 -3.73 1.59
CA PRO A 24 21.10 -4.20 0.91
C PRO A 24 22.33 -3.33 1.24
N GLU A 25 23.38 -3.95 1.78
CA GLU A 25 24.66 -3.31 2.11
C GLU A 25 25.44 -2.81 0.87
N ASP A 26 25.05 -3.24 -0.33
CA ASP A 26 25.72 -2.86 -1.58
C ASP A 26 25.32 -1.45 -2.01
N LEU A 27 26.26 -0.50 -1.91
CA LEU A 27 26.09 0.91 -2.32
C LEU A 27 25.49 1.09 -3.73
N GLN A 28 25.76 0.17 -4.65
CA GLN A 28 25.18 0.19 -6.00
C GLN A 28 23.66 -0.02 -5.98
N MET A 29 23.16 -0.96 -5.17
CA MET A 29 21.72 -1.20 -5.03
C MET A 29 21.02 -0.01 -4.37
N ILE A 30 21.68 0.64 -3.41
CA ILE A 30 21.17 1.88 -2.79
C ILE A 30 21.01 2.97 -3.84
N SER A 31 22.02 3.18 -4.70
CA SER A 31 21.98 4.17 -5.77
C SER A 31 20.83 3.88 -6.75
N GLU A 32 20.73 2.65 -7.25
CA GLU A 32 19.69 2.25 -8.19
C GLU A 32 18.27 2.41 -7.59
N PHE A 33 18.10 2.09 -6.31
CA PHE A 33 16.85 2.31 -5.60
C PHE A 33 16.49 3.80 -5.51
N LEU A 34 17.45 4.65 -5.14
CA LEU A 34 17.22 6.09 -5.01
C LEU A 34 16.88 6.70 -6.37
N ASP A 35 17.63 6.35 -7.42
CA ASP A 35 17.38 6.82 -8.79
C ASP A 35 15.99 6.41 -9.28
N ARG A 36 15.58 5.15 -9.03
CA ARG A 36 14.25 4.65 -9.40
C ARG A 36 13.14 5.36 -8.63
N LYS A 37 13.35 5.59 -7.33
CA LYS A 37 12.41 6.31 -6.46
C LYS A 37 12.24 7.75 -6.93
N ASP A 38 13.34 8.44 -7.23
CA ASP A 38 13.31 9.83 -7.66
C ASP A 38 12.63 9.97 -9.02
N ALA A 39 12.93 9.07 -9.98
CA ALA A 39 12.23 9.02 -11.26
C ALA A 39 10.71 8.82 -11.10
N LEU A 40 10.29 7.96 -10.16
CA LEU A 40 8.87 7.71 -9.90
C LEU A 40 8.17 8.92 -9.25
N ILE A 41 8.86 9.62 -8.33
CA ILE A 41 8.33 10.85 -7.73
C ILE A 41 8.19 11.94 -8.79
N GLU A 42 9.18 12.07 -9.68
CA GLU A 42 9.14 13.01 -10.78
C GLU A 42 7.98 12.71 -11.74
N GLU A 43 7.83 11.45 -12.17
CA GLU A 43 6.71 11.01 -13.01
C GLU A 43 5.36 11.31 -12.34
N HIS A 44 5.23 11.03 -11.04
CA HIS A 44 4.02 11.32 -10.29
C HIS A 44 3.73 12.82 -10.22
N SER A 45 4.76 13.64 -9.97
CA SER A 45 4.62 15.09 -9.89
C SER A 45 4.21 15.67 -11.25
N GLN A 46 4.84 15.20 -12.33
CA GLN A 46 4.47 15.57 -13.70
C GLN A 46 3.03 15.16 -14.02
N PHE A 47 2.59 13.96 -13.62
CA PHE A 47 1.21 13.52 -13.79
C PHE A 47 0.23 14.48 -13.08
N VAL A 48 0.50 14.85 -11.83
CA VAL A 48 -0.38 15.78 -11.10
C VAL A 48 -0.37 17.18 -11.73
N GLU A 49 0.78 17.68 -12.19
CA GLU A 49 0.90 18.99 -12.83
C GLU A 49 0.20 19.05 -14.21
N THR A 50 0.23 17.95 -14.97
CA THR A 50 -0.40 17.85 -16.29
C THR A 50 -1.91 17.65 -16.21
N HIS A 51 -2.43 17.22 -15.05
CA HIS A 51 -3.84 16.91 -14.82
C HIS A 51 -4.46 17.82 -13.73
N PRO A 52 -4.67 19.13 -14.01
CA PRO A 52 -5.28 20.07 -13.05
C PRO A 52 -6.70 19.67 -12.63
N GLU A 53 -7.40 18.86 -13.43
CA GLU A 53 -8.68 18.26 -13.11
C GLU A 53 -8.66 17.42 -11.84
N LEU A 54 -7.53 16.78 -11.51
CA LEU A 54 -7.40 15.99 -10.29
C LEU A 54 -7.55 16.87 -9.04
N GLY A 55 -6.92 18.04 -9.07
CA GLY A 55 -7.05 19.05 -8.01
C GLY A 55 -8.48 19.59 -7.91
N ALA A 56 -9.12 19.85 -9.05
CA ALA A 56 -10.50 20.35 -9.08
C ALA A 56 -11.50 19.34 -8.51
N ILE A 57 -11.42 18.07 -8.92
CA ILE A 57 -12.31 17.01 -8.42
C ILE A 57 -12.11 16.81 -6.91
N LEU A 58 -10.87 16.86 -6.43
CA LEU A 58 -10.59 16.75 -5.00
C LEU A 58 -11.14 17.95 -4.22
N ALA A 59 -11.01 19.17 -4.75
CA ALA A 59 -11.57 20.37 -4.14
C ALA A 59 -13.11 20.29 -4.05
N ASP A 60 -13.77 19.80 -5.10
CA ASP A 60 -15.22 19.62 -5.11
C ASP A 60 -15.68 18.51 -4.13
N PHE A 61 -14.90 17.44 -4.02
CA PHE A 61 -15.13 16.40 -3.02
C PHE A 61 -15.04 16.96 -1.60
N LEU A 62 -13.98 17.71 -1.30
CA LEU A 62 -13.77 18.33 0.01
C LEU A 62 -14.85 19.36 0.35
N GLN A 63 -15.25 20.20 -0.62
CA GLN A 63 -16.37 21.12 -0.44
C GLN A 63 -17.66 20.37 -0.09
N SER A 64 -17.96 19.30 -0.83
CA SER A 64 -19.14 18.48 -0.59
C SER A 64 -19.09 17.79 0.78
N LEU A 65 -17.92 17.30 1.21
CA LEU A 65 -17.74 16.74 2.55
C LEU A 65 -17.97 17.77 3.66
N LEU A 66 -17.51 19.00 3.47
CA LEU A 66 -17.67 20.07 4.47
C LEU A 66 -19.12 20.52 4.60
N ILE A 67 -19.89 20.47 3.51
CA ILE A 67 -21.31 20.85 3.49
C ILE A 67 -22.19 19.73 4.06
N HIS A 68 -22.00 18.50 3.59
CA HIS A 68 -22.87 17.37 3.93
C HIS A 68 -22.49 16.69 5.24
N LYS A 69 -21.22 16.75 5.64
CA LYS A 69 -20.65 16.09 6.83
C LYS A 69 -21.26 14.70 7.07
N PRO A 70 -21.08 13.76 6.13
CA PRO A 70 -21.65 12.42 6.26
C PRO A 70 -21.00 11.67 7.43
N ASP A 71 -21.77 10.78 8.07
CA ASP A 71 -21.24 9.86 9.09
C ASP A 71 -20.32 8.80 8.47
N ASP A 72 -20.62 8.38 7.24
CA ASP A 72 -19.78 7.49 6.43
C ASP A 72 -19.13 8.25 5.27
N VAL A 73 -17.87 8.62 5.47
CA VAL A 73 -17.05 9.33 4.47
C VAL A 73 -16.65 8.39 3.32
N TYR A 74 -16.50 7.09 3.57
CA TYR A 74 -16.02 6.14 2.56
C TYR A 74 -17.12 5.78 1.57
N GLY A 75 -18.34 5.52 2.05
CA GLY A 75 -19.51 5.33 1.19
C GLY A 75 -19.79 6.56 0.34
N PHE A 76 -19.69 7.75 0.95
CA PHE A 76 -19.83 9.02 0.23
C PHE A 76 -18.75 9.19 -0.85
N ALA A 77 -17.49 8.83 -0.57
CA ALA A 77 -16.41 8.85 -1.56
C ALA A 77 -16.68 7.87 -2.70
N TYR A 78 -17.13 6.65 -2.41
CA TYR A 78 -17.45 5.65 -3.42
C TYR A 78 -18.48 6.19 -4.42
N ASP A 79 -19.58 6.76 -3.92
CA ASP A 79 -20.63 7.33 -4.76
C ASP A 79 -20.15 8.58 -5.52
N PHE A 80 -19.36 9.44 -4.89
CA PHE A 80 -18.81 10.65 -5.51
C PHE A 80 -17.83 10.32 -6.64
N PHE A 81 -16.96 9.32 -6.44
CA PHE A 81 -15.93 8.95 -7.41
C PHE A 81 -16.38 7.91 -8.45
N ALA A 82 -17.51 7.23 -8.24
CA ALA A 82 -18.04 6.20 -9.14
C ALA A 82 -18.12 6.64 -10.63
N PRO A 83 -18.56 7.87 -10.98
CA PRO A 83 -18.63 8.31 -12.37
C PRO A 83 -17.28 8.44 -13.07
N TYR A 84 -16.18 8.59 -12.32
CA TYR A 84 -14.82 8.72 -12.85
C TYR A 84 -14.11 7.38 -12.99
N SER A 85 -14.70 6.30 -12.49
CA SER A 85 -14.14 4.97 -12.65
C SER A 85 -14.20 4.56 -14.13
N PRO A 86 -13.08 4.18 -14.76
CA PRO A 86 -13.14 3.60 -16.08
C PRO A 86 -14.00 2.33 -15.98
N ILE A 87 -15.11 2.30 -16.72
CA ILE A 87 -15.92 1.09 -16.89
C ILE A 87 -14.95 0.01 -17.34
N LEU A 88 -14.63 -0.94 -16.44
CA LEU A 88 -13.78 -2.07 -16.77
C LEU A 88 -14.46 -2.74 -17.97
N PRO A 89 -13.82 -2.82 -19.16
CA PRO A 89 -14.34 -3.71 -20.19
C PRO A 89 -14.45 -5.09 -19.53
N PRO A 90 -15.55 -5.84 -19.75
CA PRO A 90 -15.76 -7.11 -19.07
C PRO A 90 -14.51 -7.97 -19.23
N GLU A 91 -13.92 -8.33 -18.09
CA GLU A 91 -12.73 -9.19 -17.98
C GLU A 91 -12.83 -10.31 -19.03
N PRO A 92 -11.84 -10.46 -19.93
CA PRO A 92 -11.90 -11.49 -20.94
C PRO A 92 -11.85 -12.84 -20.20
N SER A 93 -12.98 -13.54 -20.25
CA SER A 93 -13.32 -14.81 -19.60
C SER A 93 -12.33 -15.94 -19.87
N HIS A 94 -11.12 -15.87 -19.32
CA HIS A 94 -10.05 -16.85 -19.56
C HIS A 94 -9.58 -17.61 -18.31
N LEU A 95 -10.27 -17.47 -17.17
CA LEU A 95 -10.02 -18.30 -15.99
C LEU A 95 -11.27 -19.08 -15.56
N SER A 96 -12.01 -19.64 -16.52
CA SER A 96 -12.82 -20.83 -16.30
C SER A 96 -12.05 -22.03 -16.81
N SER A 97 -11.15 -22.56 -15.99
CA SER A 97 -10.53 -23.85 -16.27
C SER A 97 -10.11 -24.57 -14.99
N LYS A 98 -10.99 -25.50 -14.60
CA LYS A 98 -10.66 -26.85 -14.11
C LYS A 98 -10.09 -26.97 -12.69
N SER A 99 -10.97 -27.24 -11.73
CA SER A 99 -10.71 -28.27 -10.70
C SER A 99 -12.03 -28.81 -10.12
N SER A 100 -12.75 -29.59 -10.92
CA SER A 100 -13.58 -30.68 -10.38
C SER A 100 -12.79 -31.97 -10.55
N THR A 101 -12.34 -32.56 -9.45
CA THR A 101 -12.40 -34.01 -9.15
C THR A 101 -12.13 -34.17 -7.66
#